data_AF-A0A453AXH4-F1
#
_entry.id   AF-A0A453AXH4-F1
#
_cell.length_a   1.000
_cell.length_b   1.000
_cell.length_c   1.000
_cell.angle_alpha   90.00
_cell.angle_beta   90.00
_cell.angle_gamma   90.00
#
_symmetry.space_group_name_H-M   'P 1'
#
loop_
_entity.id
_entity.type
_entity.pdbx_description
1 polymer ?
#
loop_
_entity_poly.entity_id
_entity_poly.type
_entity_poly.pdbx_seq_one_letter_code
_entity_poly.pdbx_strand_id
1 'polypeptide(L)'
;DEGAIMHTDIVVLDKEGTHMYGRIPTEPAISLQDVLQEGSVYIMKRFMCKPSKPTYRVVDSPFMMQFTRFTTVDPVVDDEEDFPYCTYSLMSFSDIPIPGPHTPHFID
;
A
#
# COMPACT_ATOMS: atom_id res chain seq x y z
N ASP A 1 2.10 -21.49 -1.51
CA ASP A 1 0.70 -21.30 -1.12
C ASP A 1 -0.14 -21.42 -2.37
N GLU A 2 -1.08 -22.37 -2.45
CA GLU A 2 -1.86 -22.68 -3.68
C GLU A 2 -3.30 -22.12 -3.63
N GLY A 3 -3.56 -21.11 -2.78
CA GLY A 3 -4.85 -20.43 -2.71
C GLY A 3 -5.07 -19.49 -3.89
N ALA A 4 -6.32 -19.39 -4.37
CA ALA A 4 -6.67 -18.40 -5.39
C ALA A 4 -6.48 -16.97 -4.85
N ILE A 5 -5.80 -16.11 -5.62
CA ILE A 5 -5.62 -14.70 -5.27
C ILE A 5 -6.99 -14.03 -5.22
N MET A 6 -7.40 -13.56 -4.04
CA MET A 6 -8.64 -12.78 -3.88
C MET A 6 -8.43 -11.29 -4.17
N HIS A 7 -7.23 -10.80 -3.86
CA HIS A 7 -6.72 -9.45 -4.17
C HIS A 7 -5.27 -9.39 -3.69
N THR A 8 -4.52 -8.40 -4.20
CA THR A 8 -3.20 -8.02 -3.69
C THR A 8 -3.31 -6.68 -3.00
N ASP A 9 -2.74 -6.58 -1.80
CA ASP A 9 -2.64 -5.34 -1.04
C ASP A 9 -1.22 -4.77 -1.20
N ILE A 10 -1.12 -3.45 -1.38
CA ILE A 10 0.17 -2.75 -1.57
C ILE A 10 0.22 -1.50 -0.67
N VAL A 11 1.43 -1.03 -0.39
CA VAL A 11 1.69 0.32 0.11
C VAL A 11 2.52 1.02 -0.95
N VAL A 12 2.09 2.22 -1.34
CA VAL A 12 2.84 3.05 -2.29
C VAL A 12 3.32 4.31 -1.61
N LEU A 13 4.51 4.77 -2.00
CA LEU A 13 5.14 5.99 -1.52
C LEU A 13 5.46 6.86 -2.74
N ASP A 14 5.29 8.18 -2.60
CA ASP A 14 5.82 9.14 -3.56
C ASP A 14 7.19 9.68 -3.12
N LYS A 15 7.78 10.53 -3.97
CA LYS A 15 9.09 11.15 -3.75
C LYS A 15 9.18 11.94 -2.44
N GLU A 16 8.07 12.52 -1.99
CA GLU A 16 8.00 13.32 -0.76
C GLU A 16 7.76 12.43 0.49
N GLY A 17 7.62 11.11 0.32
CA GLY A 17 7.27 10.18 1.38
C GLY A 17 5.79 10.17 1.75
N THR A 18 4.94 10.84 0.96
CA THR A 18 3.49 10.68 1.07
C THR A 18 3.16 9.25 0.70
N HIS A 19 2.35 8.60 1.53
CA HIS A 19 2.09 7.18 1.37
C HIS A 19 0.61 6.86 1.47
N MET A 20 0.22 5.79 0.79
CA MET A 20 -1.16 5.30 0.84
C MET A 20 -1.21 3.78 0.71
N TYR A 21 -2.19 3.20 1.38
CA TYR A 21 -2.58 1.81 1.15
C TYR A 21 -3.29 1.68 -0.19
N GLY A 22 -3.02 0.60 -0.91
CA GLY A 22 -3.61 0.27 -2.18
C GLY A 22 -4.17 -1.15 -2.22
N ARG A 23 -5.24 -1.35 -2.99
CA ARG A 23 -5.80 -2.67 -3.25
C ARG A 23 -5.92 -2.93 -4.75
N ILE A 24 -5.41 -4.09 -5.17
CA ILE A 24 -5.46 -4.62 -6.52
C ILE A 24 -6.43 -5.81 -6.55
N PRO A 25 -7.59 -5.72 -7.23
CA PRO A 25 -8.49 -6.87 -7.41
C PRO A 25 -7.81 -8.04 -8.15
N THR A 26 -8.35 -9.25 -8.02
CA THR A 26 -7.77 -10.48 -8.60
C THR A 26 -7.30 -10.35 -10.05
N GLU A 27 -8.16 -9.88 -10.96
CA GLU A 27 -7.84 -9.87 -12.39
C GLU A 27 -6.63 -8.95 -12.70
N PRO A 28 -6.60 -7.67 -12.30
CA PRO A 28 -5.40 -6.86 -12.43
C PRO A 28 -4.19 -7.42 -11.67
N ALA A 29 -4.38 -8.02 -10.50
CA ALA A 29 -3.30 -8.57 -9.69
C ALA A 29 -2.55 -9.69 -10.42
N ILE A 30 -3.27 -10.59 -11.10
CA ILE A 30 -2.69 -11.64 -11.92
C ILE A 30 -1.90 -11.03 -13.09
N SER A 31 -2.47 -10.02 -13.77
CA SER A 31 -1.80 -9.40 -14.92
C SER A 31 -0.54 -8.61 -14.57
N LEU A 32 -0.44 -8.13 -13.33
CA LEU A 32 0.65 -7.28 -12.86
C LEU A 32 1.66 -8.02 -11.98
N GLN A 33 1.48 -9.32 -11.73
CA GLN A 33 2.32 -10.09 -10.81
C GLN A 33 3.81 -10.06 -11.20
N ASP A 34 4.11 -10.03 -12.50
CA ASP A 34 5.46 -10.02 -13.04
C ASP A 34 5.96 -8.59 -13.35
N VAL A 35 5.08 -7.59 -13.20
CA VAL A 35 5.35 -6.17 -13.47
C VAL A 35 5.66 -5.42 -12.18
N LEU A 36 4.86 -5.64 -11.13
CA LEU A 36 5.00 -4.99 -9.83
C LEU A 36 6.03 -5.74 -8.98
N GLN A 37 7.09 -5.01 -8.61
CA GLN A 37 8.17 -5.47 -7.76
C GLN A 37 8.33 -4.47 -6.62
N GLU A 38 8.52 -4.99 -5.41
CA GLU A 38 8.77 -4.16 -4.24
C GLU A 38 10.07 -3.36 -4.42
N GLY A 39 10.05 -2.09 -4.01
CA GLY A 39 11.20 -1.19 -4.15
C GLY A 39 11.40 -0.58 -5.54
N SER A 40 10.58 -0.94 -6.53
CA SER A 40 10.63 -0.34 -7.87
C SER A 40 9.70 0.88 -7.99
N VAL A 41 10.03 1.80 -8.90
CA VAL A 41 9.25 3.03 -9.13
C VAL A 41 8.31 2.87 -10.33
N TYR A 42 7.09 3.39 -10.19
CA TYR A 42 6.07 3.27 -11.23
C TYR A 42 5.29 4.57 -11.43
N ILE A 43 4.92 4.85 -12.67
CA ILE A 43 3.86 5.79 -13.01
C ILE A 43 2.54 5.03 -13.01
N MET A 44 1.71 5.29 -12.00
CA MET A 44 0.38 4.70 -11.88
C MET A 44 -0.70 5.70 -12.29
N LYS A 45 -1.63 5.31 -13.17
CA LYS A 45 -2.72 6.17 -13.65
C LYS A 45 -4.06 5.45 -13.57
N ARG A 46 -5.17 6.22 -13.55
CA ARG A 46 -6.55 5.71 -13.64
C ARG A 46 -6.94 4.73 -12.53
N PHE A 47 -6.32 4.85 -11.36
CA PHE A 47 -6.84 4.27 -10.12
C PHE A 47 -7.93 5.16 -9.52
N MET A 48 -8.72 4.61 -8.60
CA MET A 48 -9.66 5.41 -7.79
C MET A 48 -9.03 5.76 -6.43
N CYS A 49 -9.26 6.98 -5.96
CA CYS A 49 -9.07 7.33 -4.56
C CYS A 49 -10.36 7.05 -3.79
N LYS A 50 -10.30 6.23 -2.75
CA LYS A 50 -11.42 5.90 -1.86
C LYS A 50 -11.07 6.30 -0.43
N PRO A 51 -12.05 6.58 0.45
CA PRO A 51 -11.77 6.69 1.88
C PRO A 51 -11.07 5.43 2.40
N SER A 52 -10.08 5.59 3.27
CA SER A 52 -9.38 4.47 3.90
C SER A 52 -10.31 3.61 4.76
N LYS A 53 -10.00 2.32 4.88
CA LYS A 53 -10.76 1.40 5.73
C LYS A 53 -10.63 1.80 7.20
N PRO A 54 -11.68 1.65 8.02
CA PRO A 54 -11.64 2.04 9.42
C PRO A 54 -10.78 1.10 10.29
N THR A 55 -10.74 -0.20 9.96
CA THR A 55 -10.22 -1.27 10.83
C THR A 55 -8.87 -1.84 10.41
N TYR A 56 -8.50 -1.78 9.13
CA TYR A 56 -7.19 -2.23 8.64
C TYR A 56 -6.46 -1.04 8.01
N ARG A 57 -5.56 -0.43 8.78
CA ARG A 57 -4.77 0.74 8.39
C ARG A 57 -3.28 0.43 8.52
N VAL A 58 -2.71 -0.13 7.46
CA VAL A 58 -1.27 -0.39 7.33
C VAL A 58 -0.48 0.92 7.41
N VAL A 59 -1.06 1.99 6.88
CA VAL A 59 -0.52 3.34 6.96
C VAL A 59 -1.60 4.33 7.34
N ASP A 60 -1.21 5.43 7.98
CA ASP A 60 -2.15 6.49 8.36
C ASP A 60 -2.37 7.46 7.20
N SER A 61 -3.40 7.17 6.41
CA SER A 61 -3.82 8.03 5.31
C SER A 61 -5.35 8.10 5.27
N PRO A 62 -5.97 9.27 5.02
CA PRO A 62 -7.42 9.40 4.92
C PRO A 62 -8.00 8.71 3.68
N PHE A 63 -7.16 8.44 2.67
CA PHE A 63 -7.54 7.81 1.43
C PHE A 63 -6.69 6.58 1.10
N MET A 64 -7.28 5.66 0.35
CA MET A 64 -6.63 4.50 -0.21
C MET A 64 -6.78 4.47 -1.73
N MET A 65 -5.80 3.85 -2.39
CA MET A 65 -5.82 3.57 -3.82
C MET A 65 -6.63 2.31 -4.08
N GLN A 66 -7.50 2.34 -5.08
CA GLN A 66 -8.19 1.15 -5.58
C GLN A 66 -7.95 1.01 -7.09
N PHE A 67 -7.28 -0.06 -7.48
CA PHE A 67 -7.07 -0.38 -8.89
C PHE A 67 -8.40 -0.68 -9.56
N THR A 68 -8.48 -0.31 -10.83
CA THR A 68 -9.57 -0.65 -11.72
C THR A 68 -9.03 -1.45 -12.89
N ARG A 69 -9.91 -2.03 -13.71
CA ARG A 69 -9.51 -2.63 -14.99
C ARG A 69 -8.85 -1.65 -15.98
N PHE A 70 -8.90 -0.35 -15.70
CA PHE A 70 -8.31 0.70 -16.53
C PHE A 70 -7.01 1.26 -15.96
N THR A 71 -6.61 0.81 -14.77
CA THR A 71 -5.37 1.25 -14.14
C THR A 71 -4.19 0.82 -15.00
N THR A 72 -3.28 1.76 -15.23
CA THR A 72 -2.01 1.49 -15.93
C THR A 72 -0.86 1.65 -14.93
N VAL A 73 0.15 0.80 -15.08
CA VAL A 73 1.36 0.77 -14.27
C VAL A 73 2.52 0.70 -15.26
N ASP A 74 3.24 1.80 -15.39
CA ASP A 74 4.40 1.90 -16.28
C ASP A 74 5.66 1.99 -15.41
N PRO A 75 6.64 1.06 -15.52
CA PRO A 75 7.86 1.11 -14.72
C PRO A 75 8.72 2.32 -15.10
N VAL A 76 9.37 2.90 -14.10
CA VAL A 76 10.40 3.92 -14.25
C VAL A 76 11.70 3.29 -13.77
N VAL A 77 12.76 3.44 -14.56
CA VAL A 77 14.07 2.83 -14.30
C VAL A 77 15.03 3.93 -13.87
N ASP A 78 15.93 3.60 -12.94
CA ASP A 78 17.02 4.46 -12.44
C ASP A 78 16.56 5.68 -11.61
N ASP A 79 15.30 5.66 -11.14
CA ASP A 79 14.73 6.71 -10.26
C ASP A 79 14.62 6.24 -8.80
N GLU A 80 14.94 4.99 -8.47
CA GLU A 80 14.68 4.40 -7.15
C GLU A 80 15.36 5.14 -6.00
N GLU A 81 16.57 5.68 -6.23
CA GLU A 81 17.33 6.43 -5.22
C GLU A 81 16.66 7.75 -4.80
N ASP A 82 15.77 8.28 -5.64
CA ASP A 82 15.03 9.51 -5.37
C ASP A 82 13.79 9.27 -4.49
N PHE A 83 13.40 8.02 -4.25
CA PHE A 83 12.19 7.67 -3.50
C PHE A 83 12.52 7.00 -2.16
N PRO A 84 11.75 7.28 -1.10
CA PRO A 84 11.91 6.56 0.16
C PRO A 84 11.50 5.09 -0.03
N TYR A 85 12.37 4.18 0.39
CA TYR A 85 12.11 2.74 0.32
C TYR A 85 10.95 2.30 1.22
N CYS A 86 10.80 2.93 2.39
CA CYS A 86 9.77 2.58 3.37
C CYS A 86 9.38 3.79 4.24
N THR A 87 8.26 3.66 4.94
CA THR A 87 7.72 4.67 5.86
C THR A 87 7.56 4.08 7.26
N TYR A 88 7.66 4.93 8.28
CA TYR A 88 7.55 4.53 9.68
C TYR A 88 6.67 5.52 10.45
N SER A 89 5.74 4.99 11.24
CA SER A 89 5.01 5.73 12.27
C SER A 89 5.57 5.32 13.63
N LEU A 90 6.63 6.02 14.07
CA LEU A 90 7.31 5.70 15.31
C LEU A 90 6.51 6.21 16.52
N MET A 91 6.44 5.38 17.56
CA MET A 91 5.84 5.69 18.85
C MET A 91 6.91 5.48 19.93
N SER A 92 6.99 6.38 20.91
CA SER A 92 7.87 6.18 22.06
C SER A 92 7.46 4.91 22.81
N PHE A 93 8.42 4.19 23.37
CA PHE A 93 8.13 2.99 24.15
C PHE A 93 7.15 3.28 25.31
N SER A 94 7.25 4.46 25.93
CA SER A 94 6.36 4.88 27.02
C SER A 94 4.91 5.12 26.57
N ASP A 95 4.68 5.33 25.28
CA ASP A 95 3.36 5.61 24.70
C ASP A 95 2.69 4.36 24.12
N ILE A 96 3.39 3.21 24.11
CA ILE A 96 2.83 1.95 23.62
C ILE A 96 1.62 1.57 24.48
N PRO A 97 0.41 1.46 23.89
CA PRO A 97 -0.77 1.10 24.65
C PRO A 97 -0.65 -0.33 25.17
N ILE A 98 -1.15 -0.56 26.39
CA ILE A 98 -1.30 -1.90 26.93
C ILE A 98 -2.27 -2.66 26.01
N PRO A 99 -1.92 -3.87 25.52
CA PRO A 99 -2.81 -4.66 24.67
C PRO A 99 -4.20 -4.80 25.29
N GLY A 100 -5.22 -4.53 24.47
CA GLY A 100 -6.61 -4.53 24.86
C GLY A 100 -7.51 -4.47 23.63
N PRO A 101 -8.84 -4.64 23.78
CA PRO A 101 -9.77 -4.89 22.69
C PRO A 101 -9.89 -3.77 21.63
N HIS A 102 -9.23 -2.63 21.85
CA HIS A 102 -9.28 -1.44 21.00
C HIS A 102 -7.88 -0.85 20.76
N THR A 103 -6.93 -1.68 20.33
CA THR A 103 -5.62 -1.19 19.85
C THR A 103 -5.65 -1.05 18.32
N PRO A 104 -5.83 0.16 17.75
CA PRO A 104 -6.07 0.34 16.31
C PRO A 104 -4.89 -0.06 15.41
N HIS A 105 -3.71 -0.26 16.00
CA HIS A 105 -2.46 -0.58 15.29
C HIS A 105 -1.85 -1.93 15.68
N PHE A 106 -2.47 -2.66 16.62
CA PHE A 106 -2.00 -3.96 17.06
C PHE A 106 -3.12 -4.96 16.78
N ILE A 107 -2.78 -6.02 16.05
CA ILE A 107 -3.69 -7.15 15.84
C ILE A 107 -3.51 -8.06 17.05
N ASP A 108 -4.61 -8.54 17.63
CA ASP A 108 -4.59 -9.57 18.68
C ASP A 108 -3.86 -10.85 18.22
#